data_AF-A0A0F9S655-F1
#
_entry.id   AF-A0A0F9S655-F1
#
_cell.length_a   1.000
_cell.length_b   1.000
_cell.length_c   1.000
_cell.angle_alpha   90.00
_cell.angle_beta   90.00
_cell.angle_gamma   90.00
#
_symmetry.space_group_name_H-M   'P 1'
#
loop_
_entity.id
_entity.type
_entity.pdbx_description
1 polymer ?
#
loop_
_entity_poly.entity_id
_entity_poly.type
_entity_poly.pdbx_seq_one_letter_code
_entity_poly.pdbx_strand_id
1 'polypeptide(L)'
;MKKLIILLVCLLSATSYAGWDNDKPANNRVWNLAAGDIRDNWDALEAVLGVDLADVSSTGPIEVFNVQNTAYAATGDGTTDDTALIQAAIDAAELVKGTVYFPPPSVRYRITAELNINTANVTVTGLGLGATIRQETWGLAAFSVRADDIWIDGLVIETVESRTSITNATFDSLANGLRTSNAGVYIANSERTRLTNLKIFGFVAGIRPRGETDNSTLNEGLIINNVYIETVDQGIIPRQQKGMIINNVQVANYELSQTSDPAHALYFIGQSGILNTDCIISNVTTWDGTDGVAFQVKFSDNCTFDNLTANNTPGLLILVEEVSDCTFTNIVGTSQTDTGGTIAKVHITGQTARRNRISGVTVDNSMPGNVFLNILDQSGTNDDNVIENALLTDSAASDSTECMNLRGTRSVMRNIRINCTDIARKIINMSDGTDCVLDGVQAENAQGTDTFTIQGTATSAKIFYNAELLNLSDSLTISDSGTTTFIIDESDILKVTTVNLTAVNIQNLAATQIELVSAPGANLYLEFVSAVLILDKGAVAYDDASGDGNMVIKYVNGSGAAVSQDIEADGFIDAAADNITNAIPKKDAIVLASASVNKALVLDNDGGEYTTGNGVMRIKITTRTQRSLGL
;
A
#
# COMPACT_ATOMS: atom_id res chain seq x y z
N MET A 1 18.27 40.23 34.64
CA MET A 1 18.76 38.92 35.12
C MET A 1 19.95 38.36 34.33
N LYS A 2 19.90 38.17 33.00
CA LYS A 2 21.03 37.60 32.23
C LYS A 2 22.38 38.34 32.34
N LYS A 3 22.40 39.67 32.53
CA LYS A 3 23.64 40.45 32.73
C LYS A 3 24.21 40.40 34.15
N LEU A 4 23.43 40.00 35.15
CA LEU A 4 23.88 39.91 36.55
C LEU A 4 24.52 38.54 36.85
N ILE A 5 24.07 37.49 36.15
CA ILE A 5 24.62 36.12 36.25
C ILE A 5 26.04 36.05 35.69
N ILE A 6 26.33 36.74 34.58
CA ILE A 6 27.68 36.75 33.99
C ILE A 6 28.70 37.50 34.89
N LEU A 7 28.27 38.55 35.58
CA LEU A 7 29.16 39.30 36.48
C LEU A 7 29.49 38.51 37.75
N LEU A 8 28.56 37.70 38.27
CA LEU A 8 28.78 36.88 39.47
C LEU A 8 29.70 35.68 39.19
N VAL A 9 29.57 35.03 38.03
CA VAL A 9 30.46 33.92 37.61
C VAL A 9 31.90 34.40 37.39
N CYS A 10 32.11 35.62 36.89
CA CYS A 10 33.45 36.18 36.73
C CYS A 10 34.11 36.64 38.05
N LEU A 11 33.34 37.01 39.08
CA LEU A 11 33.88 37.41 40.38
C LEU A 11 34.32 36.22 41.25
N LEU A 12 33.64 35.07 41.13
CA LEU A 12 34.00 33.84 41.84
C LEU A 12 35.28 33.17 41.32
N SER A 13 35.65 33.37 40.03
CA SER A 13 36.90 32.85 39.47
C SER A 13 38.14 33.69 39.78
N ALA A 14 37.96 34.94 40.26
CA ALA A 14 39.07 35.88 40.42
C ALA A 14 39.73 35.85 41.82
N THR A 15 39.05 35.33 42.85
CA THR A 15 39.57 35.34 44.23
C THR A 15 40.08 33.98 44.74
N SER A 16 40.00 32.91 43.96
CA SER A 16 40.40 31.55 44.36
C SER A 16 41.68 31.02 43.71
N TYR A 17 42.29 31.75 42.76
CA TYR A 17 43.55 31.35 42.11
C TYR A 17 44.78 32.02 42.76
N ALA A 18 44.94 31.90 44.07
CA ALA A 18 46.25 32.09 44.70
C ALA A 18 47.00 30.75 44.70
N GLY A 19 47.82 30.53 43.66
CA GLY A 19 48.92 29.55 43.63
C GLY A 19 48.58 28.14 44.11
N TRP A 20 47.89 27.35 43.28
CA TRP A 20 47.72 25.92 43.54
C TRP A 20 49.03 25.18 43.24
N ASP A 21 49.76 24.84 44.29
CA ASP A 21 51.01 24.05 44.28
C ASP A 21 50.65 22.56 44.34
N ASN A 22 50.62 21.90 43.18
CA ASN A 22 50.20 20.49 43.03
C ASN A 22 51.28 19.48 43.50
N ASP A 23 52.43 19.93 43.99
CA ASP A 23 53.55 19.08 44.40
C ASP A 23 53.63 18.84 45.92
N LYS A 24 52.66 19.34 46.70
CA LYS A 24 52.57 19.09 48.15
C LYS A 24 51.37 18.19 48.48
N PRO A 25 51.52 17.22 49.42
CA PRO A 25 50.41 16.39 49.85
C PRO A 25 49.29 17.27 50.38
N ALA A 26 48.10 17.13 49.78
CA ALA A 26 46.94 17.95 50.10
C ALA A 26 46.72 17.98 51.62
N ASN A 27 46.78 19.17 52.22
CA ASN A 27 46.39 19.33 53.61
C ASN A 27 44.88 19.08 53.68
N ASN A 28 44.49 17.86 54.06
CA ASN A 28 43.08 17.43 54.15
C ASN A 28 42.23 18.40 54.99
N ARG A 29 42.83 19.15 55.92
CA ARG A 29 42.11 20.16 56.68
C ARG A 29 41.68 21.36 55.82
N VAL A 30 42.56 21.82 54.92
CA VAL A 30 42.24 22.93 54.00
C VAL A 30 41.19 22.47 52.97
N TRP A 31 41.29 21.22 52.50
CA TRP A 31 40.28 20.63 51.62
C TRP A 31 38.91 20.49 52.29
N ASN A 32 38.88 19.99 53.53
CA ASN A 32 37.64 19.85 54.27
C ASN A 32 37.00 21.20 54.63
N LEU A 33 37.81 22.22 54.90
CA LEU A 33 37.32 23.59 55.14
C LEU A 33 36.77 24.22 53.85
N ALA A 34 37.50 24.13 52.73
CA ALA A 34 37.03 24.61 51.44
C ALA A 34 35.75 23.88 50.98
N ALA A 35 35.65 22.57 51.22
CA ALA A 35 34.44 21.80 50.95
C ALA A 35 33.27 22.21 51.86
N GLY A 36 33.54 22.61 53.11
CA GLY A 36 32.56 23.21 54.02
C GLY A 36 32.06 24.55 53.50
N ASP A 37 32.97 25.47 53.16
CA ASP A 37 32.63 26.80 52.65
C ASP A 37 31.86 26.74 51.31
N ILE A 38 32.10 25.72 50.48
CA ILE A 38 31.34 25.48 49.25
C ILE A 38 29.90 25.01 49.57
N ARG A 39 29.72 24.15 50.58
CA ARG A 39 28.39 23.69 51.01
C ARG A 39 27.59 24.82 51.65
N ASP A 40 28.22 25.60 52.54
CA ASP A 40 27.56 26.73 53.19
C ASP A 40 27.13 27.80 52.17
N ASN A 41 27.91 28.01 51.10
CA ASN A 41 27.52 28.87 49.98
C ASN A 41 26.39 28.30 49.12
N TRP A 42 26.29 26.97 49.02
CA TRP A 42 25.21 26.30 48.30
C TRP A 42 23.89 26.44 49.05
N ASP A 43 23.88 26.18 50.36
CA ASP A 43 22.71 26.35 51.23
C ASP A 43 22.23 27.83 51.25
N ALA A 44 23.18 28.77 51.25
CA ALA A 44 22.86 30.20 51.16
C ALA A 44 22.23 30.59 49.81
N LEU A 45 22.64 29.94 48.71
CA LEU A 45 22.07 30.17 47.39
C LEU A 45 20.64 29.60 47.28
N GLU A 46 20.41 28.41 47.83
CA GLU A 46 19.08 27.78 47.93
C GLU A 46 18.11 28.66 48.73
N ALA A 47 18.56 29.20 49.87
CA ALA A 47 17.78 30.12 50.69
C ALA A 47 17.42 31.44 49.97
N VAL A 48 18.33 31.97 49.14
CA VAL A 48 18.10 33.21 48.37
C VAL A 48 17.15 32.97 47.20
N LEU A 49 17.24 31.82 46.54
CA LEU A 49 16.42 31.50 45.38
C LEU A 49 15.06 30.89 45.76
N GLY A 50 14.87 30.47 47.01
CA GLY A 50 13.62 29.84 47.47
C GLY A 50 13.36 28.49 46.79
N VAL A 51 14.41 27.85 46.29
CA VAL A 51 14.39 26.53 45.67
C VAL A 51 15.39 25.64 46.40
N ASP A 52 14.94 24.46 46.78
CA ASP A 52 15.80 23.37 47.22
C ASP A 52 16.44 22.77 45.95
N LEU A 53 17.75 22.98 45.73
CA LEU A 53 18.44 22.46 44.54
C LEU A 53 18.78 20.97 44.70
N ALA A 54 18.65 20.39 45.90
CA ALA A 54 18.63 18.94 46.10
C ALA A 54 17.27 18.33 45.67
N ASP A 55 16.18 19.11 45.74
CA ASP A 55 14.86 18.73 45.21
C ASP A 55 14.70 19.02 43.70
N VAL A 56 15.67 19.67 43.06
CA VAL A 56 15.72 19.78 41.58
C VAL A 56 16.11 18.46 40.90
N SER A 57 16.40 17.40 41.68
CA SER A 57 16.24 16.00 41.26
C SER A 57 14.93 15.39 41.76
N SER A 58 13.78 16.07 41.60
CA SER A 58 12.47 15.47 41.90
C SER A 58 12.13 14.27 41.00
N THR A 59 13.03 13.88 40.09
CA THR A 59 13.26 12.47 39.78
C THR A 59 14.36 11.98 40.73
N GLY A 60 13.99 11.48 41.92
CA GLY A 60 14.94 10.76 42.76
C GLY A 60 15.68 9.71 41.92
N PRO A 61 16.87 9.22 42.33
CA PRO A 61 17.57 8.19 41.57
C PRO A 61 16.55 7.11 41.20
N ILE A 62 16.32 6.90 39.89
CA ILE A 62 15.32 5.93 39.42
C ILE A 62 15.68 4.62 40.10
N GLU A 63 14.82 4.17 41.00
CA GLU A 63 15.15 3.05 41.87
C GLU A 63 15.11 1.77 41.03
N VAL A 64 16.22 1.03 41.03
CA VAL A 64 16.39 -0.16 40.21
C VAL A 64 16.26 -1.41 41.08
N PHE A 65 15.25 -2.21 40.77
CA PHE A 65 14.90 -3.45 41.46
C PHE A 65 15.40 -4.64 40.65
N ASN A 66 16.63 -5.09 40.95
CA ASN A 66 17.22 -6.26 40.31
C ASN A 66 16.60 -7.55 40.88
N VAL A 67 15.93 -8.34 40.03
CA VAL A 67 15.21 -9.56 40.44
C VAL A 67 16.10 -10.63 41.10
N GLN A 68 17.41 -10.64 40.83
CA GLN A 68 18.37 -11.55 41.46
C GLN A 68 19.00 -11.00 42.76
N ASN A 69 18.78 -9.73 43.09
CA ASN A 69 19.29 -9.18 44.35
C ASN A 69 18.68 -9.93 45.54
N THR A 70 19.41 -10.04 46.64
CA THR A 70 19.03 -10.77 47.86
C THR A 70 17.64 -10.45 48.41
N ALA A 71 17.07 -9.27 48.12
CA ALA A 71 15.71 -8.90 48.48
C ALA A 71 14.61 -9.68 47.74
N TYR A 72 14.89 -10.09 46.49
CA TYR A 72 13.95 -10.80 45.62
C TYR A 72 14.43 -12.22 45.31
N ALA A 73 15.74 -12.40 45.09
CA ALA A 73 16.41 -13.70 44.99
C ALA A 73 15.85 -14.66 43.93
N ALA A 74 15.28 -14.15 42.83
CA ALA A 74 14.96 -14.96 41.66
C ALA A 74 16.25 -15.64 41.16
N THR A 75 16.21 -16.95 40.90
CA THR A 75 17.43 -17.71 40.60
C THR A 75 17.73 -17.71 39.10
N GLY A 76 16.71 -17.71 38.25
CA GLY A 76 16.89 -17.84 36.81
C GLY A 76 17.58 -19.16 36.42
N ASP A 77 17.38 -20.22 37.19
CA ASP A 77 18.01 -21.54 36.96
C ASP A 77 17.21 -22.45 36.01
N GLY A 78 16.06 -21.96 35.52
CA GLY A 78 15.17 -22.69 34.60
C GLY A 78 14.33 -23.80 35.25
N THR A 79 14.42 -23.99 36.57
CA THR A 79 13.71 -25.02 37.34
C THR A 79 12.92 -24.45 38.53
N THR A 80 13.53 -23.55 39.30
CA THR A 80 12.90 -22.84 40.40
C THR A 80 11.83 -21.91 39.87
N ASP A 81 10.66 -21.92 40.50
CA ASP A 81 9.59 -20.99 40.16
C ASP A 81 9.90 -19.59 40.72
N ASP A 82 10.28 -18.68 39.83
CA ASP A 82 10.68 -17.31 40.16
C ASP A 82 9.48 -16.35 40.24
N THR A 83 8.24 -16.82 40.00
CA THR A 83 7.05 -15.97 39.83
C THR A 83 6.85 -14.98 40.99
N ALA A 84 6.78 -15.48 42.23
CA ALA A 84 6.50 -14.63 43.39
C ALA A 84 7.64 -13.66 43.69
N LEU A 85 8.88 -14.05 43.37
CA LEU A 85 10.10 -13.27 43.61
C LEU A 85 10.20 -12.11 42.61
N ILE A 86 9.90 -12.39 41.34
CA ILE A 86 9.83 -11.36 40.29
C ILE A 86 8.65 -10.43 40.53
N GLN A 87 7.47 -10.95 40.91
CA GLN A 87 6.34 -10.11 41.24
C GLN A 87 6.66 -9.18 42.42
N ALA A 88 7.36 -9.66 43.45
CA ALA A 88 7.78 -8.79 44.55
C ALA A 88 8.71 -7.64 44.11
N ALA A 89 9.55 -7.84 43.09
CA ALA A 89 10.36 -6.78 42.49
C ALA A 89 9.50 -5.77 41.71
N ILE A 90 8.49 -6.26 40.99
CA ILE A 90 7.52 -5.41 40.30
C ILE A 90 6.73 -4.59 41.32
N ASP A 91 6.17 -5.22 42.36
CA ASP A 91 5.41 -4.54 43.41
C ASP A 91 6.24 -3.44 44.07
N ALA A 92 7.53 -3.68 44.31
CA ALA A 92 8.44 -2.67 44.86
C ALA A 92 8.67 -1.52 43.87
N ALA A 93 8.85 -1.80 42.58
CA ALA A 93 8.95 -0.78 41.54
C ALA A 93 7.68 0.05 41.40
N GLU A 94 6.51 -0.56 41.50
CA GLU A 94 5.22 0.13 41.45
C GLU A 94 5.06 1.19 42.55
N LEU A 95 5.55 0.90 43.77
CA LEU A 95 5.47 1.82 44.90
C LEU A 95 6.24 3.13 44.68
N VAL A 96 7.30 3.09 43.87
CA VAL A 96 8.20 4.24 43.65
C VAL A 96 8.30 4.66 42.20
N LYS A 97 7.51 4.05 41.31
CA LYS A 97 7.56 4.27 39.84
C LYS A 97 8.96 4.01 39.28
N GLY A 98 9.56 2.90 39.72
CA GLY A 98 10.94 2.53 39.46
C GLY A 98 11.11 1.58 38.27
N THR A 99 12.30 1.00 38.19
CA THR A 99 12.71 0.09 37.12
C THR A 99 12.97 -1.31 37.68
N VAL A 100 12.28 -2.33 37.15
CA VAL A 100 12.60 -3.73 37.38
C VAL A 100 13.67 -4.16 36.39
N TYR A 101 14.78 -4.67 36.90
CA TYR A 101 15.92 -5.10 36.10
C TYR A 101 16.09 -6.62 36.11
N PHE A 102 16.13 -7.21 34.92
CA PHE A 102 16.36 -8.63 34.66
C PHE A 102 17.81 -8.83 34.16
N PRO A 103 18.76 -9.20 35.04
CA PRO A 103 20.07 -9.64 34.57
C PRO A 103 19.95 -10.97 33.78
N PRO A 104 20.93 -11.31 32.93
CA PRO A 104 20.97 -12.61 32.27
C PRO A 104 20.89 -13.76 33.28
N PRO A 105 19.87 -14.64 33.18
CA PRO A 105 19.75 -15.80 34.05
C PRO A 105 20.80 -16.85 33.70
N SER A 106 21.07 -17.79 34.62
CA SER A 106 21.95 -18.93 34.33
C SER A 106 21.37 -19.87 33.28
N VAL A 107 20.03 -19.94 33.20
CA VAL A 107 19.27 -20.65 32.18
C VAL A 107 18.12 -19.77 31.69
N ARG A 108 17.12 -19.51 32.55
CA ARG A 108 15.93 -18.66 32.32
C ARG A 108 15.16 -18.46 33.61
N TYR A 109 14.41 -17.38 33.70
CA TYR A 109 13.43 -17.16 34.76
C TYR A 109 12.16 -17.97 34.47
N ARG A 110 11.86 -18.94 35.31
CA ARG A 110 10.68 -19.80 35.16
C ARG A 110 9.51 -19.16 35.90
N ILE A 111 8.40 -18.90 35.22
CA ILE A 111 7.16 -18.39 35.84
C ILE A 111 5.99 -19.34 35.61
N THR A 112 5.02 -19.35 36.52
CA THR A 112 3.80 -20.17 36.48
C THR A 112 2.52 -19.35 36.64
N ALA A 113 2.64 -18.03 36.80
CA ALA A 113 1.52 -17.10 36.76
C ALA A 113 1.87 -15.86 35.94
N GLU A 114 0.87 -15.03 35.62
CA GLU A 114 1.08 -13.73 34.97
C GLU A 114 1.85 -12.78 35.90
N LEU A 115 2.84 -12.08 35.35
CA LEU A 115 3.49 -10.95 36.01
C LEU A 115 2.64 -9.70 35.77
N ASN A 116 2.03 -9.17 36.84
CA ASN A 116 1.07 -8.09 36.75
C ASN A 116 1.74 -6.74 36.95
N ILE A 117 1.44 -5.79 36.07
CA ILE A 117 1.85 -4.38 36.16
C ILE A 117 0.58 -3.52 36.15
N ASN A 118 0.17 -3.06 37.33
CA ASN A 118 -1.07 -2.34 37.61
C ASN A 118 -0.84 -0.88 38.02
N THR A 119 0.41 -0.44 38.19
CA THR A 119 0.74 0.96 38.51
C THR A 119 1.53 1.62 37.38
N ALA A 120 1.15 2.86 37.05
CA ALA A 120 1.75 3.59 35.95
C ALA A 120 3.21 3.99 36.20
N ASN A 121 3.97 4.26 35.13
CA ASN A 121 5.38 4.68 35.16
C ASN A 121 6.33 3.61 35.71
N VAL A 122 6.10 2.33 35.39
CA VAL A 122 7.04 1.25 35.69
C VAL A 122 7.81 0.87 34.43
N THR A 123 9.13 0.73 34.59
CA THR A 123 10.00 0.18 33.53
C THR A 123 10.40 -1.24 33.89
N VAL A 124 10.39 -2.14 32.91
CA VAL A 124 10.86 -3.52 32.98
C VAL A 124 11.93 -3.67 31.92
N THR A 125 13.16 -3.93 32.31
CA THR A 125 14.29 -3.96 31.37
C THR A 125 15.21 -5.14 31.60
N GLY A 126 15.67 -5.76 30.51
CA GLY A 126 16.76 -6.72 30.51
C GLY A 126 17.97 -6.26 29.69
N LEU A 127 19.09 -6.99 29.77
CA LEU A 127 20.28 -6.73 28.94
C LEU A 127 20.11 -7.28 27.51
N GLY A 128 19.06 -6.85 26.81
CA GLY A 128 18.72 -7.33 25.47
C GLY A 128 18.31 -8.82 25.45
N LEU A 129 18.63 -9.53 24.37
CA LEU A 129 18.23 -10.94 24.18
C LEU A 129 18.88 -11.94 25.18
N GLY A 130 19.60 -11.46 26.20
CA GLY A 130 20.22 -12.27 27.25
C GLY A 130 19.32 -12.57 28.45
N ALA A 131 18.18 -11.87 28.62
CA ALA A 131 17.26 -12.07 29.73
C ALA A 131 16.00 -12.84 29.28
N THR A 132 15.97 -14.15 29.57
CA THR A 132 14.86 -15.04 29.15
C THR A 132 13.89 -15.31 30.29
N ILE A 133 12.61 -15.09 30.03
CA ILE A 133 11.49 -15.42 30.90
C ILE A 133 10.64 -16.49 30.20
N ARG A 134 10.28 -17.55 30.91
CA ARG A 134 9.45 -18.64 30.39
C ARG A 134 8.18 -18.84 31.19
N GLN A 135 7.04 -18.65 30.53
CA GLN A 135 5.73 -19.01 31.06
C GLN A 135 5.52 -20.53 30.97
N GLU A 136 5.40 -21.19 32.11
CA GLU A 136 5.20 -22.64 32.20
C GLU A 136 3.73 -23.03 32.30
N THR A 137 2.86 -22.09 32.66
CA THR A 137 1.42 -22.32 32.70
C THR A 137 0.82 -21.81 31.40
N TRP A 138 0.47 -22.76 30.55
CA TRP A 138 -0.19 -22.47 29.29
C TRP A 138 -1.53 -21.75 29.52
N GLY A 139 -1.91 -20.86 28.61
CA GLY A 139 -3.14 -20.07 28.68
C GLY A 139 -2.98 -18.72 29.38
N LEU A 140 -1.83 -18.45 30.00
CA LEU A 140 -1.55 -17.20 30.69
C LEU A 140 -0.61 -16.30 29.88
N ALA A 141 -0.71 -14.99 30.11
CA ALA A 141 0.30 -14.06 29.64
C ALA A 141 1.64 -14.26 30.38
N ALA A 142 2.76 -13.85 29.80
CA ALA A 142 3.95 -13.61 30.63
C ALA A 142 3.81 -12.30 31.41
N PHE A 143 3.50 -11.21 30.71
CA PHE A 143 3.21 -9.90 31.32
C PHE A 143 1.75 -9.50 31.08
N SER A 144 1.09 -9.06 32.14
CA SER A 144 -0.28 -8.52 32.15
C SER A 144 -0.21 -7.05 32.55
N VAL A 145 -0.31 -6.16 31.56
CA VAL A 145 -0.17 -4.71 31.72
C VAL A 145 -1.54 -4.06 31.79
N ARG A 146 -1.80 -3.34 32.88
CA ARG A 146 -3.10 -2.70 33.19
C ARG A 146 -2.94 -1.27 33.71
N ALA A 147 -1.89 -0.59 33.28
CA ALA A 147 -1.56 0.76 33.69
C ALA A 147 -0.88 1.54 32.56
N ASP A 148 -0.84 2.86 32.70
CA ASP A 148 -0.25 3.76 31.71
C ASP A 148 1.27 3.88 31.85
N ASP A 149 1.93 4.40 30.82
CA ASP A 149 3.34 4.77 30.83
C ASP A 149 4.26 3.59 31.23
N ILE A 150 3.93 2.38 30.77
CA ILE A 150 4.74 1.19 31.03
C ILE A 150 5.78 1.03 29.93
N TRP A 151 7.00 0.66 30.30
CA TRP A 151 8.04 0.34 29.32
C TRP A 151 8.59 -1.06 29.57
N ILE A 152 8.44 -1.97 28.60
CA ILE A 152 9.09 -3.29 28.62
C ILE A 152 10.16 -3.31 27.52
N ASP A 153 11.40 -3.56 27.91
CA ASP A 153 12.56 -3.46 27.02
C ASP A 153 13.54 -4.63 27.16
N GLY A 154 14.02 -5.15 26.03
CA GLY A 154 15.22 -6.00 26.02
C GLY A 154 15.04 -7.34 26.72
N LEU A 155 14.00 -8.10 26.35
CA LEU A 155 13.70 -9.42 26.93
C LEU A 155 13.46 -10.47 25.85
N VAL A 156 13.73 -11.73 26.20
CA VAL A 156 13.20 -12.91 25.52
C VAL A 156 12.04 -13.45 26.36
N ILE A 157 10.87 -13.60 25.76
CA ILE A 157 9.66 -14.10 26.40
C ILE A 157 9.24 -15.37 25.65
N GLU A 158 9.27 -16.51 26.34
CA GLU A 158 8.91 -17.81 25.77
C GLU A 158 7.84 -18.52 26.61
N THR A 159 7.25 -19.58 26.07
CA THR A 159 6.33 -20.47 26.80
C THR A 159 6.72 -21.94 26.63
N VAL A 160 6.17 -22.82 27.48
CA VAL A 160 6.48 -24.26 27.49
C VAL A 160 5.96 -25.03 26.29
N GLU A 161 4.80 -24.65 25.77
CA GLU A 161 4.13 -25.31 24.67
C GLU A 161 4.14 -24.39 23.46
N SER A 162 4.57 -24.92 22.32
CA SER A 162 4.55 -24.21 21.03
C SER A 162 3.24 -24.49 20.30
N ARG A 163 2.46 -23.43 19.99
CA ARG A 163 1.22 -23.42 19.17
C ARG A 163 0.06 -24.24 19.75
N THR A 164 -1.19 -23.86 19.43
CA THR A 164 -2.34 -24.20 20.27
C THR A 164 -2.82 -25.65 20.18
N SER A 165 -2.97 -26.29 21.35
CA SER A 165 -3.63 -27.58 21.62
C SER A 165 -5.17 -27.50 21.71
N ILE A 166 -5.77 -26.33 21.48
CA ILE A 166 -7.23 -26.16 21.52
C ILE A 166 -7.84 -26.34 20.14
N THR A 167 -8.52 -27.47 19.96
CA THR A 167 -9.54 -27.63 18.91
C THR A 167 -10.85 -26.99 19.37
N ASN A 168 -11.49 -26.17 18.52
CA ASN A 168 -12.88 -25.65 18.70
C ASN A 168 -13.15 -24.48 19.68
N ALA A 169 -12.22 -23.54 19.90
CA ALA A 169 -12.53 -22.29 20.63
C ALA A 169 -12.20 -21.05 19.80
N THR A 170 -13.15 -20.11 19.70
CA THR A 170 -12.94 -18.81 19.05
C THR A 170 -12.09 -17.89 19.92
N PHE A 171 -11.14 -17.18 19.31
CA PHE A 171 -10.12 -16.35 19.97
C PHE A 171 -10.68 -15.20 20.84
N ASP A 172 -11.92 -14.75 20.55
CA ASP A 172 -12.59 -13.65 21.27
C ASP A 172 -13.71 -14.10 22.22
N SER A 173 -13.98 -15.41 22.35
CA SER A 173 -14.97 -15.87 23.31
C SER A 173 -14.45 -15.75 24.75
N LEU A 174 -14.86 -14.68 25.44
CA LEU A 174 -14.70 -14.53 26.90
C LEU A 174 -15.19 -15.78 27.66
N ALA A 175 -16.14 -16.52 27.07
CA ALA A 175 -16.70 -17.76 27.62
C ALA A 175 -15.67 -18.87 27.88
N ASN A 176 -14.50 -18.84 27.22
CA ASN A 176 -13.44 -19.84 27.43
C ASN A 176 -12.23 -19.34 28.22
N GLY A 177 -12.11 -18.04 28.55
CA GLY A 177 -11.15 -17.41 29.48
C GLY A 177 -9.63 -17.56 29.23
N LEU A 178 -9.20 -18.71 28.69
CA LEU A 178 -7.83 -19.18 28.52
C LEU A 178 -7.17 -18.65 27.23
N ARG A 179 -7.96 -18.26 26.23
CA ARG A 179 -7.44 -17.65 25.00
C ARG A 179 -7.31 -16.13 25.10
N THR A 180 -8.04 -15.48 26.00
CA THR A 180 -8.14 -14.02 26.00
C THR A 180 -6.87 -13.31 26.47
N SER A 181 -6.05 -13.95 27.32
CA SER A 181 -4.78 -13.39 27.80
C SER A 181 -3.53 -14.17 27.39
N ASN A 182 -3.64 -15.30 26.69
CA ASN A 182 -2.47 -16.08 26.24
C ASN A 182 -1.65 -15.28 25.20
N ALA A 183 -0.70 -14.49 25.71
CA ALA A 183 0.18 -13.65 24.94
C ALA A 183 1.55 -13.51 25.62
N GLY A 184 2.61 -13.22 24.85
CA GLY A 184 3.87 -12.80 25.46
C GLY A 184 3.66 -11.56 26.32
N VAL A 185 2.98 -10.56 25.76
CA VAL A 185 2.54 -9.37 26.50
C VAL A 185 1.06 -9.10 26.21
N TYR A 186 0.25 -9.15 27.26
CA TYR A 186 -1.15 -8.73 27.25
C TYR A 186 -1.25 -7.31 27.80
N ILE A 187 -1.89 -6.41 27.07
CA ILE A 187 -2.09 -5.02 27.47
C ILE A 187 -3.59 -4.73 27.47
N ALA A 188 -4.11 -4.27 28.59
CA ALA A 188 -5.50 -3.80 28.70
C ALA A 188 -5.53 -2.45 29.41
N ASN A 189 -6.33 -1.51 28.91
CA ASN A 189 -6.61 -0.23 29.58
C ASN A 189 -5.31 0.53 29.88
N SER A 190 -4.52 0.76 28.86
CA SER A 190 -3.16 1.28 29.01
C SER A 190 -2.84 2.27 27.92
N GLU A 191 -2.43 3.45 28.35
CA GLU A 191 -1.94 4.52 27.49
C GLU A 191 -0.42 4.62 27.54
N ARG A 192 0.20 5.07 26.44
CA ARG A 192 1.63 5.41 26.34
C ARG A 192 2.59 4.27 26.71
N THR A 193 2.10 3.03 26.69
CA THR A 193 2.95 1.85 26.90
C THR A 193 3.91 1.65 25.73
N ARG A 194 5.11 1.19 26.03
CA ARG A 194 6.20 0.96 25.07
C ARG A 194 6.74 -0.44 25.21
N LEU A 195 6.76 -1.18 24.11
CA LEU A 195 7.37 -2.51 24.00
C LEU A 195 8.52 -2.42 23.00
N THR A 196 9.76 -2.60 23.48
CA THR A 196 10.95 -2.45 22.65
C THR A 196 11.95 -3.58 22.78
N ASN A 197 12.65 -3.91 21.70
CA ASN A 197 13.76 -4.87 21.71
C ASN A 197 13.36 -6.24 22.28
N LEU A 198 12.17 -6.73 21.93
CA LEU A 198 11.63 -7.98 22.46
C LEU A 198 11.77 -9.12 21.46
N LYS A 199 12.02 -10.33 21.96
CA LYS A 199 11.81 -11.59 21.24
C LYS A 199 10.73 -12.40 21.94
N ILE A 200 9.67 -12.76 21.23
CA ILE A 200 8.52 -13.48 21.78
C ILE A 200 8.33 -14.80 21.02
N PHE A 201 8.21 -15.91 21.75
CA PHE A 201 8.17 -17.25 21.16
C PHE A 201 7.09 -18.15 21.78
N GLY A 202 6.33 -18.85 20.93
CA GLY A 202 5.50 -20.00 21.32
C GLY A 202 4.08 -19.70 21.79
N PHE A 203 3.74 -18.43 22.04
CA PHE A 203 2.43 -18.02 22.56
C PHE A 203 1.33 -18.13 21.51
N VAL A 204 0.06 -18.12 21.94
CA VAL A 204 -1.06 -18.02 20.99
C VAL A 204 -1.02 -16.65 20.30
N ALA A 205 -0.84 -15.57 21.06
CA ALA A 205 -0.55 -14.25 20.52
C ALA A 205 0.86 -13.78 20.91
N GLY A 206 1.60 -13.12 20.03
CA GLY A 206 2.84 -12.46 20.43
C GLY A 206 2.55 -11.29 21.39
N ILE A 207 1.82 -10.28 20.89
CA ILE A 207 1.40 -9.10 21.66
C ILE A 207 -0.09 -8.87 21.44
N ARG A 208 -0.82 -8.65 22.52
CA ARG A 208 -2.27 -8.40 22.47
C ARG A 208 -2.65 -7.12 23.21
N PRO A 209 -2.66 -5.97 22.52
CA PRO A 209 -3.20 -4.75 23.07
C PRO A 209 -4.71 -4.64 22.85
N ARG A 210 -5.44 -4.39 23.93
CA ARG A 210 -6.90 -4.32 23.96
C ARG A 210 -7.37 -3.08 24.72
N GLY A 211 -8.30 -2.31 24.14
CA GLY A 211 -9.08 -1.33 24.90
C GLY A 211 -9.95 -1.97 26.00
N GLU A 212 -10.69 -1.15 26.77
CA GLU A 212 -11.53 -1.61 27.89
C GLU A 212 -12.33 -2.88 27.57
N THR A 213 -12.43 -3.78 28.58
CA THR A 213 -13.21 -5.01 28.47
C THR A 213 -14.69 -4.76 28.18
N ASP A 214 -15.18 -3.57 28.48
CA ASP A 214 -16.55 -3.13 28.24
C ASP A 214 -16.76 -2.50 26.85
N ASN A 215 -15.72 -2.51 25.99
CA ASN A 215 -15.83 -1.99 24.65
C ASN A 215 -16.20 -0.49 24.64
N SER A 216 -15.67 0.35 25.54
CA SER A 216 -16.01 1.78 25.63
C SER A 216 -14.84 2.77 25.50
N THR A 217 -13.57 2.33 25.60
CA THR A 217 -12.40 3.21 25.50
C THR A 217 -11.32 2.66 24.58
N LEU A 218 -10.49 3.58 24.05
CA LEU A 218 -9.33 3.29 23.22
C LEU A 218 -8.07 3.24 24.09
N ASN A 219 -7.12 2.35 23.76
CA ASN A 219 -5.75 2.53 24.26
C ASN A 219 -5.06 3.60 23.41
N GLU A 220 -4.48 4.61 24.06
CA GLU A 220 -3.84 5.73 23.36
C GLU A 220 -2.32 5.64 23.38
N GLY A 221 -1.67 5.85 22.23
CA GLY A 221 -0.22 6.11 22.16
C GLY A 221 0.68 4.91 22.47
N LEU A 222 0.20 3.68 22.27
CA LEU A 222 1.02 2.46 22.37
C LEU A 222 2.14 2.45 21.33
N ILE A 223 3.36 2.08 21.72
CA ILE A 223 4.51 1.93 20.82
C ILE A 223 5.03 0.51 20.89
N ILE A 224 5.11 -0.16 19.74
CA ILE A 224 5.76 -1.48 19.58
C ILE A 224 6.88 -1.29 18.57
N ASN A 225 8.13 -1.43 19.00
CA ASN A 225 9.28 -1.13 18.15
C ASN A 225 10.44 -2.13 18.31
N ASN A 226 10.99 -2.60 17.19
CA ASN A 226 12.07 -3.59 17.19
C ASN A 226 11.68 -4.88 17.94
N VAL A 227 10.63 -5.55 17.46
CA VAL A 227 10.11 -6.77 18.08
C VAL A 227 10.15 -7.92 17.09
N TYR A 228 10.62 -9.07 17.56
CA TYR A 228 10.63 -10.34 16.83
C TYR A 228 9.65 -11.32 17.47
N ILE A 229 8.68 -11.82 16.70
CA ILE A 229 7.66 -12.78 17.14
C ILE A 229 7.79 -14.03 16.29
N GLU A 230 7.79 -15.21 16.91
CA GLU A 230 7.95 -16.47 16.19
C GLU A 230 7.12 -17.60 16.81
N THR A 231 6.64 -18.52 15.98
CA THR A 231 5.92 -19.74 16.42
C THR A 231 4.68 -19.37 17.23
N VAL A 232 3.79 -18.61 16.61
CA VAL A 232 2.54 -18.13 17.21
C VAL A 232 1.35 -18.47 16.33
N ASP A 233 0.13 -18.46 16.87
CA ASP A 233 -1.07 -18.47 16.03
C ASP A 233 -1.33 -17.07 15.45
N GLN A 234 -1.02 -16.05 16.25
CA GLN A 234 -1.26 -14.65 15.94
C GLN A 234 -0.05 -13.79 16.37
N GLY A 235 0.44 -12.89 15.52
CA GLY A 235 1.55 -11.99 15.86
C GLY A 235 1.11 -10.89 16.81
N ILE A 236 0.59 -9.79 16.26
CA ILE A 236 0.07 -8.65 17.02
C ILE A 236 -1.42 -8.46 16.70
N ILE A 237 -2.25 -8.37 17.74
CA ILE A 237 -3.71 -8.25 17.59
C ILE A 237 -4.22 -6.98 18.29
N PRO A 238 -3.98 -5.79 17.69
CA PRO A 238 -4.49 -4.55 18.25
C PRO A 238 -6.02 -4.50 18.16
N ARG A 239 -6.65 -4.16 19.29
CA ARG A 239 -8.09 -3.91 19.39
C ARG A 239 -8.35 -2.54 19.99
N GLN A 240 -9.08 -1.68 19.30
CA GLN A 240 -9.54 -0.38 19.83
C GLN A 240 -8.34 0.51 20.21
N GLN A 241 -7.50 0.85 19.23
CA GLN A 241 -6.28 1.63 19.43
C GLN A 241 -6.42 3.05 18.89
N LYS A 242 -5.75 4.02 19.51
CA LYS A 242 -5.63 5.38 18.99
C LYS A 242 -4.18 5.85 19.03
N GLY A 243 -3.66 6.36 17.93
CA GLY A 243 -2.28 6.86 17.88
C GLY A 243 -1.23 5.78 18.15
N MET A 244 -1.55 4.50 17.91
CA MET A 244 -0.58 3.41 18.10
C MET A 244 0.49 3.44 17.02
N ILE A 245 1.74 3.16 17.39
CA ILE A 245 2.88 3.05 16.50
C ILE A 245 3.43 1.63 16.53
N ILE A 246 3.47 0.97 15.38
CA ILE A 246 4.18 -0.30 15.19
C ILE A 246 5.32 -0.04 14.19
N ASN A 247 6.55 -0.33 14.58
CA ASN A 247 7.71 -0.11 13.72
C ASN A 247 8.76 -1.22 13.85
N ASN A 248 9.34 -1.63 12.72
CA ASN A 248 10.44 -2.61 12.69
C ASN A 248 10.06 -3.90 13.43
N VAL A 249 8.98 -4.54 12.97
CA VAL A 249 8.45 -5.78 13.56
C VAL A 249 8.62 -6.93 12.59
N GLN A 250 9.01 -8.08 13.12
CA GLN A 250 9.18 -9.31 12.38
C GLN A 250 8.29 -10.40 12.96
N VAL A 251 7.52 -11.09 12.12
CA VAL A 251 6.64 -12.20 12.54
C VAL A 251 6.91 -13.43 11.68
N ALA A 252 7.37 -14.51 12.31
CA ALA A 252 7.76 -15.74 11.65
C ALA A 252 6.87 -16.92 12.06
N ASN A 253 6.73 -17.90 11.18
CA ASN A 253 6.23 -19.24 11.53
C ASN A 253 4.84 -19.16 12.21
N TYR A 254 3.88 -18.47 11.59
CA TYR A 254 2.54 -18.29 12.14
C TYR A 254 1.50 -19.17 11.43
N GLU A 255 0.83 -20.06 12.16
CA GLU A 255 0.04 -21.15 11.56
C GLU A 255 -1.29 -21.34 12.28
N LEU A 256 -2.29 -21.86 11.56
CA LEU A 256 -3.61 -22.11 12.13
C LEU A 256 -3.61 -23.32 13.05
N SER A 257 -4.10 -23.14 14.28
CA SER A 257 -4.55 -24.26 15.11
C SER A 257 -6.07 -24.52 15.02
N GLN A 258 -6.84 -23.66 14.34
CA GLN A 258 -8.31 -23.61 14.44
C GLN A 258 -9.01 -23.71 13.08
N THR A 259 -10.21 -24.30 13.08
CA THR A 259 -10.97 -24.64 11.88
C THR A 259 -11.78 -23.50 11.26
N SER A 260 -11.75 -22.28 11.83
CA SER A 260 -12.71 -21.22 11.46
C SER A 260 -12.18 -19.78 11.36
N ASP A 261 -10.94 -19.48 11.78
CA ASP A 261 -10.44 -18.10 11.74
C ASP A 261 -8.93 -18.09 11.51
N PRO A 262 -8.43 -17.57 10.36
CA PRO A 262 -7.04 -17.70 9.91
C PRO A 262 -6.00 -17.18 10.90
N ALA A 263 -4.77 -17.67 10.76
CA ALA A 263 -3.62 -17.13 11.48
C ALA A 263 -3.29 -15.73 10.94
N HIS A 264 -2.91 -14.79 11.81
CA HIS A 264 -2.52 -13.45 11.37
C HIS A 264 -1.21 -13.00 11.97
N ALA A 265 -0.33 -12.42 11.14
CA ALA A 265 0.85 -11.76 11.69
C ALA A 265 0.48 -10.40 12.32
N LEU A 266 -0.42 -9.67 11.69
CA LEU A 266 -0.99 -8.43 12.23
C LEU A 266 -2.49 -8.38 11.95
N TYR A 267 -3.28 -8.25 13.01
CA TYR A 267 -4.74 -8.25 12.93
C TYR A 267 -5.36 -7.10 13.70
N PHE A 268 -5.65 -6.01 12.99
CA PHE A 268 -6.44 -4.92 13.54
C PHE A 268 -7.90 -5.34 13.62
N ILE A 269 -8.41 -5.34 14.84
CA ILE A 269 -9.82 -5.57 15.13
C ILE A 269 -10.40 -4.39 15.89
N GLY A 270 -11.71 -4.29 15.84
CA GLY A 270 -12.47 -3.30 16.57
C GLY A 270 -13.91 -3.75 16.64
N GLN A 271 -14.80 -2.79 16.69
CA GLN A 271 -16.23 -3.03 16.61
C GLN A 271 -16.88 -1.81 15.98
N SER A 272 -18.09 -1.97 15.47
CA SER A 272 -18.83 -0.84 14.92
C SER A 272 -18.91 0.31 15.93
N GLY A 273 -18.51 1.50 15.48
CA GLY A 273 -18.46 2.73 16.28
C GLY A 273 -17.24 2.90 17.20
N ILE A 274 -16.36 1.89 17.33
CA ILE A 274 -15.07 2.04 18.03
C ILE A 274 -13.95 1.52 17.14
N LEU A 275 -13.41 2.47 16.38
CA LEU A 275 -12.40 2.24 15.35
C LEU A 275 -11.00 2.38 15.93
N ASN A 276 -10.05 1.68 15.33
CA ASN A 276 -8.64 2.00 15.46
C ASN A 276 -8.40 3.32 14.71
N THR A 277 -7.84 4.33 15.36
CA THR A 277 -7.72 5.69 14.80
C THR A 277 -6.29 6.19 14.84
N ASP A 278 -5.88 6.95 13.82
CA ASP A 278 -4.61 7.66 13.79
C ASP A 278 -3.37 6.76 14.02
N CYS A 279 -3.46 5.46 13.69
CA CYS A 279 -2.38 4.51 13.92
C CYS A 279 -1.35 4.55 12.79
N ILE A 280 -0.07 4.33 13.11
CA ILE A 280 1.04 4.30 12.17
C ILE A 280 1.75 2.94 12.27
N ILE A 281 1.77 2.21 11.18
CA ILE A 281 2.34 0.88 11.07
C ILE A 281 3.38 0.92 9.97
N SER A 282 4.62 0.61 10.29
CA SER A 282 5.72 0.68 9.33
C SER A 282 6.73 -0.44 9.50
N ASN A 283 7.37 -0.84 8.40
CA ASN A 283 8.48 -1.78 8.42
C ASN A 283 8.11 -3.12 9.11
N VAL A 284 6.99 -3.70 8.73
CA VAL A 284 6.55 -5.01 9.24
C VAL A 284 6.85 -6.07 8.20
N THR A 285 7.65 -7.07 8.59
CA THR A 285 8.01 -8.18 7.71
C THR A 285 7.49 -9.48 8.31
N THR A 286 6.85 -10.32 7.50
CA THR A 286 6.33 -11.61 7.94
C THR A 286 6.86 -12.72 7.05
N TRP A 287 7.03 -13.91 7.58
CA TRP A 287 7.38 -15.08 6.78
C TRP A 287 6.85 -16.40 7.29
N ASP A 288 6.72 -17.35 6.36
CA ASP A 288 6.37 -18.75 6.61
C ASP A 288 5.05 -18.90 7.39
N GLY A 289 4.03 -18.15 6.99
CA GLY A 289 2.67 -18.41 7.48
C GLY A 289 2.03 -19.47 6.62
N THR A 290 1.49 -20.57 7.15
CA THR A 290 0.98 -21.70 6.32
C THR A 290 -0.49 -21.60 5.94
N ASP A 291 -1.30 -20.98 6.80
CA ASP A 291 -2.76 -21.02 6.67
C ASP A 291 -3.40 -19.67 7.09
N GLY A 292 -2.75 -18.57 6.74
CA GLY A 292 -3.04 -17.27 7.32
C GLY A 292 -3.02 -16.09 6.36
N VAL A 293 -3.40 -14.94 6.90
CA VAL A 293 -3.31 -13.63 6.25
C VAL A 293 -2.23 -12.84 6.99
N ALA A 294 -1.23 -12.33 6.28
CA ALA A 294 -0.18 -11.54 6.92
C ALA A 294 -0.75 -10.30 7.61
N PHE A 295 -1.51 -9.49 6.87
CA PHE A 295 -2.07 -8.24 7.36
C PHE A 295 -3.58 -8.22 7.17
N GLN A 296 -4.34 -8.21 8.27
CA GLN A 296 -5.78 -7.97 8.24
C GLN A 296 -6.13 -6.70 9.00
N VAL A 297 -6.93 -5.83 8.37
CA VAL A 297 -7.35 -4.56 8.94
C VAL A 297 -8.87 -4.48 8.95
N LYS A 298 -9.43 -4.25 10.13
CA LYS A 298 -10.85 -4.02 10.35
C LYS A 298 -11.08 -2.80 11.22
N PHE A 299 -12.25 -2.18 11.10
CA PHE A 299 -12.70 -1.09 11.98
C PHE A 299 -11.59 -0.07 12.21
N SER A 300 -11.08 0.55 11.14
CA SER A 300 -9.89 1.40 11.20
C SER A 300 -10.12 2.67 10.41
N ASP A 301 -9.76 3.82 10.98
CA ASP A 301 -9.97 5.13 10.39
C ASP A 301 -8.70 5.99 10.47
N ASN A 302 -8.35 6.66 9.38
CA ASN A 302 -7.19 7.55 9.33
C ASN A 302 -5.85 6.88 9.75
N CYS A 303 -5.68 5.59 9.44
CA CYS A 303 -4.47 4.83 9.75
C CYS A 303 -3.50 4.81 8.55
N THR A 304 -2.20 4.77 8.83
CA THR A 304 -1.14 4.64 7.83
C THR A 304 -0.39 3.33 7.98
N PHE A 305 -0.22 2.62 6.87
CA PHE A 305 0.49 1.36 6.76
C PHE A 305 1.56 1.50 5.67
N ASP A 306 2.84 1.38 6.02
CA ASP A 306 3.94 1.56 5.09
C ASP A 306 4.97 0.43 5.18
N ASN A 307 5.53 0.03 4.04
CA ASN A 307 6.58 -0.97 3.95
C ASN A 307 6.20 -2.29 4.66
N LEU A 308 5.09 -2.89 4.18
CA LEU A 308 4.60 -4.17 4.67
C LEU A 308 5.05 -5.28 3.73
N THR A 309 5.83 -6.24 4.25
CA THR A 309 6.34 -7.37 3.47
C THR A 309 5.81 -8.68 4.02
N ALA A 310 5.20 -9.51 3.17
CA ALA A 310 4.78 -10.86 3.52
C ALA A 310 5.45 -11.89 2.60
N ASN A 311 6.32 -12.72 3.18
CA ASN A 311 7.09 -13.70 2.42
C ASN A 311 6.58 -15.11 2.66
N ASN A 312 6.26 -15.86 1.60
CA ASN A 312 5.76 -17.23 1.77
C ASN A 312 4.51 -17.28 2.68
N THR A 313 3.48 -16.49 2.33
CA THR A 313 2.21 -16.38 3.08
C THR A 313 0.99 -16.45 2.14
N PRO A 314 -0.13 -17.12 2.50
CA PRO A 314 -1.31 -17.25 1.64
C PRO A 314 -1.99 -15.90 1.35
N GLY A 315 -2.34 -15.12 2.38
CA GLY A 315 -2.88 -13.78 2.23
C GLY A 315 -1.84 -12.69 2.51
N LEU A 316 -1.82 -11.61 1.70
CA LEU A 316 -0.95 -10.46 1.93
C LEU A 316 -1.68 -9.38 2.73
N LEU A 317 -2.69 -8.73 2.17
CA LEU A 317 -3.43 -7.63 2.81
C LEU A 317 -4.93 -7.78 2.59
N ILE A 318 -5.69 -7.82 3.67
CA ILE A 318 -7.16 -7.82 3.63
C ILE A 318 -7.71 -6.68 4.48
N LEU A 319 -8.40 -5.74 3.82
CA LEU A 319 -9.23 -4.74 4.47
C LEU A 319 -10.65 -5.29 4.55
N VAL A 320 -11.21 -5.40 5.75
CA VAL A 320 -12.56 -5.93 5.96
C VAL A 320 -13.30 -5.00 6.91
N GLU A 321 -14.49 -4.53 6.50
CA GLU A 321 -15.50 -3.92 7.39
C GLU A 321 -15.05 -2.61 8.09
N GLU A 322 -15.74 -1.51 7.78
CA GLU A 322 -15.53 -0.19 8.40
C GLU A 322 -14.06 0.29 8.39
N VAL A 323 -13.38 0.14 7.25
CA VAL A 323 -12.03 0.70 7.03
C VAL A 323 -12.16 1.98 6.20
N SER A 324 -11.82 3.13 6.77
CA SER A 324 -11.89 4.42 6.07
C SER A 324 -10.66 5.29 6.18
N ASP A 325 -10.44 6.11 5.15
CA ASP A 325 -9.39 7.13 5.13
C ASP A 325 -7.98 6.58 5.45
N CYS A 326 -7.75 5.28 5.21
CA CYS A 326 -6.48 4.62 5.49
C CYS A 326 -5.57 4.66 4.27
N THR A 327 -4.27 4.81 4.51
CA THR A 327 -3.23 4.80 3.48
C THR A 327 -2.33 3.57 3.62
N PHE A 328 -2.09 2.87 2.52
CA PHE A 328 -1.23 1.70 2.42
C PHE A 328 -0.18 1.97 1.34
N THR A 329 1.10 1.93 1.69
CA THR A 329 2.22 2.19 0.77
C THR A 329 3.25 1.08 0.85
N ASN A 330 3.88 0.76 -0.28
CA ASN A 330 5.00 -0.19 -0.37
C ASN A 330 4.62 -1.58 0.20
N ILE A 331 3.59 -2.19 -0.39
CA ILE A 331 3.06 -3.49 0.05
C ILE A 331 3.66 -4.59 -0.82
N VAL A 332 4.42 -5.51 -0.23
CA VAL A 332 5.17 -6.54 -0.95
C VAL A 332 4.72 -7.93 -0.49
N GLY A 333 4.36 -8.80 -1.43
CA GLY A 333 4.03 -10.19 -1.15
C GLY A 333 4.75 -11.18 -2.08
N THR A 334 5.25 -12.28 -1.52
CA THR A 334 5.80 -13.41 -2.29
C THR A 334 5.03 -14.70 -2.05
N SER A 335 5.08 -15.62 -3.02
CA SER A 335 4.17 -16.77 -3.09
C SER A 335 4.35 -17.81 -1.97
N GLN A 336 3.22 -18.24 -1.39
CA GLN A 336 2.99 -19.59 -0.87
C GLN A 336 1.71 -20.15 -1.50
N THR A 337 1.65 -21.47 -1.66
CA THR A 337 0.45 -22.22 -2.05
C THR A 337 -0.70 -21.92 -1.10
N ASP A 338 -1.73 -21.20 -1.55
CA ASP A 338 -3.01 -21.19 -0.84
C ASP A 338 -3.65 -22.57 -1.07
N THR A 339 -3.70 -23.40 -0.02
CA THR A 339 -4.37 -24.70 -0.09
C THR A 339 -5.90 -24.57 -0.09
N GLY A 340 -6.43 -23.36 0.21
CA GLY A 340 -7.85 -23.04 0.32
C GLY A 340 -8.45 -22.24 -0.83
N GLY A 341 -7.67 -21.85 -1.85
CA GLY A 341 -8.15 -21.33 -3.14
C GLY A 341 -9.08 -20.10 -3.12
N THR A 342 -9.05 -19.25 -2.08
CA THR A 342 -10.01 -18.13 -1.98
C THR A 342 -9.42 -16.80 -1.50
N ILE A 343 -8.15 -16.73 -1.11
CA ILE A 343 -7.58 -15.50 -0.55
C ILE A 343 -6.88 -14.69 -1.64
N ALA A 344 -7.54 -13.61 -2.09
CA ALA A 344 -6.88 -12.60 -2.92
C ALA A 344 -5.68 -12.00 -2.17
N LYS A 345 -4.60 -11.66 -2.89
CA LYS A 345 -3.38 -11.14 -2.26
C LYS A 345 -3.61 -9.75 -1.66
N VAL A 346 -4.18 -8.81 -2.42
CA VAL A 346 -4.69 -7.54 -1.88
C VAL A 346 -6.19 -7.48 -2.07
N HIS A 347 -6.91 -7.38 -0.96
CA HIS A 347 -8.36 -7.47 -0.94
C HIS A 347 -8.96 -6.35 -0.09
N ILE A 348 -9.72 -5.46 -0.71
CA ILE A 348 -10.63 -4.53 -0.04
C ILE A 348 -12.03 -5.12 -0.12
N THR A 349 -12.60 -5.48 1.03
CA THR A 349 -13.89 -6.14 1.13
C THR A 349 -14.66 -5.72 2.38
N GLY A 350 -15.89 -6.20 2.51
CA GLY A 350 -16.78 -5.89 3.62
C GLY A 350 -17.56 -4.60 3.42
N GLN A 351 -18.45 -4.31 4.38
CA GLN A 351 -19.34 -3.17 4.33
C GLN A 351 -18.58 -1.88 4.69
N THR A 352 -18.89 -0.79 4.00
CA THR A 352 -18.45 0.60 4.29
C THR A 352 -16.96 0.92 4.19
N ALA A 353 -16.17 0.10 3.49
CA ALA A 353 -14.76 0.43 3.23
C ALA A 353 -14.67 1.60 2.24
N ARG A 354 -14.12 2.75 2.65
CA ARG A 354 -14.21 3.99 1.85
C ARG A 354 -12.99 4.88 1.92
N ARG A 355 -12.67 5.57 0.83
CA ARG A 355 -11.56 6.55 0.74
C ARG A 355 -10.20 5.98 1.14
N ASN A 356 -10.01 4.66 1.00
CA ASN A 356 -8.72 4.05 1.26
C ASN A 356 -7.81 4.22 0.04
N ARG A 357 -6.51 4.41 0.27
CA ARG A 357 -5.52 4.51 -0.79
C ARG A 357 -4.44 3.45 -0.61
N ILE A 358 -4.27 2.59 -1.60
CA ILE A 358 -3.22 1.57 -1.66
C ILE A 358 -2.28 1.91 -2.81
N SER A 359 -0.98 1.98 -2.55
CA SER A 359 0.02 2.33 -3.55
C SER A 359 1.32 1.55 -3.41
N GLY A 360 2.04 1.35 -4.52
CA GLY A 360 3.33 0.67 -4.51
C GLY A 360 3.20 -0.81 -4.15
N VAL A 361 2.21 -1.49 -4.73
CA VAL A 361 1.95 -2.92 -4.50
C VAL A 361 2.88 -3.73 -5.40
N THR A 362 3.64 -4.65 -4.83
CA THR A 362 4.41 -5.66 -5.58
C THR A 362 3.98 -7.04 -5.14
N VAL A 363 3.41 -7.81 -6.06
CA VAL A 363 3.04 -9.20 -5.83
C VAL A 363 3.84 -10.06 -6.79
N ASP A 364 4.72 -10.90 -6.26
CA ASP A 364 5.42 -11.92 -7.02
C ASP A 364 4.73 -13.27 -6.78
N ASN A 365 3.99 -13.74 -7.79
CA ASN A 365 3.25 -14.99 -7.72
C ASN A 365 3.81 -16.00 -8.72
N SER A 366 4.14 -17.20 -8.24
CA SER A 366 4.51 -18.32 -9.10
C SER A 366 3.39 -19.34 -9.31
N MET A 367 2.15 -19.03 -8.88
CA MET A 367 1.14 -20.06 -8.62
C MET A 367 -0.25 -19.81 -9.24
N PRO A 368 -0.90 -20.87 -9.77
CA PRO A 368 -2.27 -20.87 -10.28
C PRO A 368 -3.34 -20.29 -9.34
N GLY A 369 -4.43 -19.69 -9.87
CA GLY A 369 -5.71 -19.64 -9.14
C GLY A 369 -6.12 -18.33 -8.45
N ASN A 370 -5.26 -17.30 -8.37
CA ASN A 370 -5.47 -16.22 -7.41
C ASN A 370 -5.91 -14.89 -8.06
N VAL A 371 -6.92 -14.26 -7.46
CA VAL A 371 -7.23 -12.84 -7.66
C VAL A 371 -6.12 -12.01 -7.02
N PHE A 372 -5.46 -11.14 -7.79
CA PHE A 372 -4.33 -10.35 -7.31
C PHE A 372 -4.79 -9.12 -6.55
N LEU A 373 -5.68 -8.35 -7.16
CA LEU A 373 -6.22 -7.10 -6.63
C LEU A 373 -7.74 -7.14 -6.67
N ASN A 374 -8.36 -6.93 -5.52
CA ASN A 374 -9.81 -7.00 -5.41
C ASN A 374 -10.36 -5.82 -4.61
N ILE A 375 -11.22 -5.03 -5.23
CA ILE A 375 -12.14 -4.11 -4.55
C ILE A 375 -13.53 -4.72 -4.74
N LEU A 376 -14.04 -5.40 -3.72
CA LEU A 376 -15.41 -5.91 -3.73
C LEU A 376 -16.32 -4.91 -3.06
N ASP A 377 -17.51 -4.73 -3.60
CA ASP A 377 -18.61 -4.10 -2.90
C ASP A 377 -19.69 -5.15 -2.63
N GLN A 378 -19.81 -5.58 -1.38
CA GLN A 378 -20.84 -6.54 -0.99
C GLN A 378 -22.16 -5.85 -0.59
N SER A 379 -22.19 -4.51 -0.47
CA SER A 379 -23.32 -3.79 0.13
C SER A 379 -23.73 -2.49 -0.58
N GLY A 380 -23.08 -2.10 -1.68
CA GLY A 380 -23.33 -0.82 -2.35
C GLY A 380 -22.71 0.39 -1.64
N THR A 381 -21.68 0.18 -0.80
CA THR A 381 -21.16 1.21 0.12
C THR A 381 -19.64 1.36 0.07
N ASN A 382 -18.97 0.62 -0.81
CA ASN A 382 -17.52 0.70 -0.90
C ASN A 382 -17.16 1.78 -1.91
N ASP A 383 -16.78 2.94 -1.38
CA ASP A 383 -16.73 4.18 -2.14
C ASP A 383 -15.33 4.82 -2.12
N ASP A 384 -14.91 5.39 -3.25
CA ASP A 384 -13.71 6.22 -3.37
C ASP A 384 -12.39 5.50 -3.00
N ASN A 385 -12.33 4.17 -3.11
CA ASN A 385 -11.10 3.43 -2.85
C ASN A 385 -10.16 3.52 -4.06
N VAL A 386 -8.86 3.70 -3.81
CA VAL A 386 -7.84 3.84 -4.86
C VAL A 386 -6.77 2.77 -4.69
N ILE A 387 -6.47 2.04 -5.75
CA ILE A 387 -5.27 1.19 -5.86
C ILE A 387 -4.42 1.75 -7.01
N GLU A 388 -3.15 2.04 -6.75
CA GLU A 388 -2.27 2.62 -7.77
C GLU A 388 -0.83 2.07 -7.75
N ASN A 389 -0.15 2.14 -8.89
CA ASN A 389 1.25 1.75 -9.05
C ASN A 389 1.50 0.32 -8.55
N ALA A 390 0.73 -0.64 -9.07
CA ALA A 390 0.85 -2.04 -8.71
C ALA A 390 1.65 -2.81 -9.79
N LEU A 391 2.61 -3.62 -9.36
CA LEU A 391 3.33 -4.59 -10.17
C LEU A 391 2.90 -6.00 -9.76
N LEU A 392 2.23 -6.69 -10.67
CA LEU A 392 1.76 -8.05 -10.50
C LEU A 392 2.59 -8.95 -11.40
N THR A 393 3.39 -9.83 -10.83
CA THR A 393 4.13 -10.85 -11.59
C THR A 393 3.46 -12.20 -11.41
N ASP A 394 3.20 -12.90 -12.51
CA ASP A 394 2.61 -14.22 -12.52
C ASP A 394 3.36 -15.16 -13.47
N SER A 395 3.91 -16.24 -12.95
CA SER A 395 4.63 -17.25 -13.74
C SER A 395 3.81 -18.51 -14.04
N ALA A 396 2.55 -18.62 -13.61
CA ALA A 396 1.80 -19.87 -13.70
C ALA A 396 0.77 -19.91 -14.83
N ALA A 397 0.87 -20.93 -15.67
CA ALA A 397 -0.18 -21.37 -16.58
C ALA A 397 -1.36 -21.94 -15.78
N SER A 398 -2.41 -21.16 -15.54
CA SER A 398 -3.61 -21.72 -14.91
C SER A 398 -4.90 -21.11 -15.41
N ASP A 399 -5.92 -21.96 -15.51
CA ASP A 399 -7.27 -21.67 -16.00
C ASP A 399 -8.09 -20.70 -15.12
N SER A 400 -7.48 -20.00 -14.17
CA SER A 400 -8.20 -19.09 -13.27
C SER A 400 -8.69 -17.85 -14.02
N THR A 401 -9.99 -17.58 -13.91
CA THR A 401 -10.69 -16.63 -14.77
C THR A 401 -10.56 -15.17 -14.36
N GLU A 402 -10.19 -14.80 -13.13
CA GLU A 402 -10.20 -13.38 -12.70
C GLU A 402 -8.89 -13.01 -12.00
N CYS A 403 -8.16 -12.04 -12.57
CA CYS A 403 -6.92 -11.53 -11.96
C CYS A 403 -7.18 -10.26 -11.16
N MET A 404 -8.15 -9.44 -11.56
CA MET A 404 -8.47 -8.19 -10.89
C MET A 404 -9.96 -7.92 -10.92
N ASN A 405 -10.49 -7.49 -9.77
CA ASN A 405 -11.89 -7.18 -9.60
C ASN A 405 -12.02 -5.74 -9.06
N LEU A 406 -12.75 -4.89 -9.79
CA LEU A 406 -12.99 -3.49 -9.43
C LEU A 406 -14.49 -3.23 -9.34
N ARG A 407 -15.01 -3.23 -8.11
CA ARG A 407 -16.41 -2.96 -7.77
C ARG A 407 -16.53 -1.74 -6.83
N GLY A 408 -17.76 -1.28 -6.61
CA GLY A 408 -18.07 -0.14 -5.72
C GLY A 408 -18.28 1.19 -6.42
N THR A 409 -18.38 2.29 -5.67
CA THR A 409 -18.68 3.63 -6.22
C THR A 409 -17.43 4.48 -6.30
N ARG A 410 -17.13 5.08 -7.46
CA ARG A 410 -15.96 5.97 -7.68
C ARG A 410 -14.62 5.34 -7.28
N SER A 411 -14.54 4.01 -7.23
CA SER A 411 -13.29 3.29 -6.97
C SER A 411 -12.37 3.35 -8.18
N VAL A 412 -11.07 3.39 -7.94
CA VAL A 412 -10.09 3.67 -9.00
C VAL A 412 -8.91 2.70 -8.92
N MET A 413 -8.55 2.10 -10.05
CA MET A 413 -7.28 1.40 -10.24
C MET A 413 -6.43 2.16 -11.25
N ARG A 414 -5.20 2.56 -10.90
CA ARG A 414 -4.29 3.30 -11.81
C ARG A 414 -2.90 2.68 -11.94
N ASN A 415 -2.27 2.80 -13.11
CA ASN A 415 -0.88 2.39 -13.34
C ASN A 415 -0.62 0.94 -12.89
N ILE A 416 -1.46 0.01 -13.34
CA ILE A 416 -1.35 -1.40 -12.97
C ILE A 416 -0.55 -2.14 -14.03
N ARG A 417 0.62 -2.65 -13.66
CA ARG A 417 1.45 -3.48 -14.54
C ARG A 417 1.28 -4.95 -14.18
N ILE A 418 0.97 -5.76 -15.17
CA ILE A 418 0.84 -7.21 -15.08
C ILE A 418 1.93 -7.82 -15.95
N ASN A 419 2.91 -8.45 -15.33
CA ASN A 419 3.94 -9.21 -16.02
C ASN A 419 3.57 -10.69 -15.93
N CYS A 420 3.19 -11.31 -17.05
CA CYS A 420 2.81 -12.72 -17.04
C CYS A 420 3.26 -13.46 -18.28
N THR A 421 3.86 -14.64 -18.07
CA THR A 421 4.37 -15.49 -19.15
C THR A 421 3.28 -16.31 -19.84
N ASP A 422 2.10 -16.44 -19.22
CA ASP A 422 0.92 -17.10 -19.76
C ASP A 422 -0.32 -16.24 -19.43
N ILE A 423 -1.06 -15.83 -20.47
CA ILE A 423 -2.22 -14.93 -20.36
C ILE A 423 -3.56 -15.67 -20.49
N ALA A 424 -3.57 -17.00 -20.53
CA ALA A 424 -4.79 -17.78 -20.69
C ALA A 424 -5.89 -17.35 -19.68
N ARG A 425 -6.78 -16.47 -20.14
CA ARG A 425 -7.99 -15.93 -19.45
C ARG A 425 -7.76 -14.98 -18.28
N LYS A 426 -6.85 -14.01 -18.38
CA LYS A 426 -6.79 -12.92 -17.39
C LYS A 426 -7.91 -11.90 -17.61
N ILE A 427 -8.93 -11.94 -16.75
CA ILE A 427 -10.06 -11.00 -16.77
C ILE A 427 -9.83 -9.89 -15.73
N ILE A 428 -9.98 -8.64 -16.19
CA ILE A 428 -10.33 -7.54 -15.29
C ILE A 428 -11.85 -7.46 -15.25
N ASN A 429 -12.45 -7.75 -14.10
CA ASN A 429 -13.89 -7.67 -13.91
C ASN A 429 -14.25 -6.34 -13.24
N MET A 430 -15.07 -5.55 -13.93
CA MET A 430 -15.67 -4.32 -13.44
C MET A 430 -17.18 -4.50 -13.31
N SER A 431 -17.64 -5.22 -12.29
CA SER A 431 -19.07 -5.46 -12.05
C SER A 431 -19.61 -4.62 -10.90
N ASP A 432 -20.91 -4.32 -10.96
CA ASP A 432 -21.70 -3.78 -9.83
C ASP A 432 -21.20 -2.44 -9.24
N GLY A 433 -20.28 -1.75 -9.93
CA GLY A 433 -19.77 -0.46 -9.52
C GLY A 433 -20.48 0.71 -10.21
N THR A 434 -20.37 1.90 -9.63
CA THR A 434 -20.83 3.17 -10.24
C THR A 434 -19.65 4.13 -10.37
N ASP A 435 -19.40 4.69 -11.55
CA ASP A 435 -18.28 5.63 -11.78
C ASP A 435 -16.87 5.08 -11.46
N CYS A 436 -16.67 3.75 -11.54
CA CYS A 436 -15.34 3.15 -11.39
C CYS A 436 -14.39 3.59 -12.52
N VAL A 437 -13.12 3.79 -12.19
CA VAL A 437 -12.08 4.19 -13.16
C VAL A 437 -10.97 3.15 -13.18
N LEU A 438 -10.66 2.65 -14.36
CA LEU A 438 -9.46 1.86 -14.64
C LEU A 438 -8.54 2.68 -15.55
N ASP A 439 -7.34 3.02 -15.10
CA ASP A 439 -6.42 3.94 -15.79
C ASP A 439 -5.00 3.36 -15.90
N GLY A 440 -4.41 3.37 -17.09
CA GLY A 440 -2.98 3.02 -17.27
C GLY A 440 -2.64 1.56 -16.96
N VAL A 441 -3.50 0.61 -17.32
CA VAL A 441 -3.18 -0.83 -17.21
C VAL A 441 -2.19 -1.25 -18.30
N GLN A 442 -1.12 -1.93 -17.91
CA GLN A 442 -0.07 -2.46 -18.79
C GLN A 442 0.02 -3.98 -18.60
N ALA A 443 0.03 -4.74 -19.70
CA ALA A 443 0.34 -6.16 -19.68
C ALA A 443 1.65 -6.39 -20.44
N GLU A 444 2.63 -7.03 -19.80
CA GLU A 444 3.97 -7.26 -20.34
C GLU A 444 4.25 -8.77 -20.47
N ASN A 445 5.08 -9.13 -21.44
CA ASN A 445 5.59 -10.49 -21.69
C ASN A 445 4.53 -11.59 -21.94
N ALA A 446 3.31 -11.20 -22.32
CA ALA A 446 2.27 -12.11 -22.76
C ALA A 446 2.74 -12.93 -23.97
N GLN A 447 2.99 -14.23 -23.77
CA GLN A 447 3.30 -15.19 -24.83
C GLN A 447 2.09 -16.14 -24.96
N GLY A 448 1.49 -16.24 -26.14
CA GLY A 448 0.34 -17.12 -26.38
C GLY A 448 -0.78 -16.47 -27.20
N THR A 449 -1.70 -17.29 -27.70
CA THR A 449 -2.84 -16.88 -28.56
C THR A 449 -4.02 -16.30 -27.76
N ASP A 450 -3.80 -15.86 -26.54
CA ASP A 450 -4.90 -15.59 -25.60
C ASP A 450 -5.34 -14.13 -25.59
N THR A 451 -6.59 -13.93 -25.16
CA THR A 451 -7.25 -12.62 -25.14
C THR A 451 -7.13 -11.97 -23.76
N PHE A 452 -6.61 -10.75 -23.72
CA PHE A 452 -6.78 -9.88 -22.55
C PHE A 452 -8.22 -9.38 -22.55
N THR A 453 -8.97 -9.69 -21.48
CA THR A 453 -10.40 -9.44 -21.43
C THR A 453 -10.74 -8.46 -20.31
N ILE A 454 -11.42 -7.37 -20.67
CA ILE A 454 -12.08 -6.51 -19.68
C ILE A 454 -13.58 -6.77 -19.80
N GLN A 455 -14.18 -7.22 -18.70
CA GLN A 455 -15.60 -7.51 -18.59
C GLN A 455 -16.21 -6.60 -17.55
N GLY A 456 -17.41 -6.09 -17.80
CA GLY A 456 -18.11 -5.32 -16.79
C GLY A 456 -19.60 -5.21 -17.02
N THR A 457 -20.32 -5.10 -15.90
CA THR A 457 -21.75 -4.73 -15.82
C THR A 457 -21.95 -3.42 -15.06
N ALA A 458 -20.86 -2.73 -14.71
CA ALA A 458 -20.88 -1.51 -13.92
C ALA A 458 -21.68 -0.38 -14.60
N THR A 459 -22.29 0.49 -13.79
CA THR A 459 -23.02 1.65 -14.30
C THR A 459 -22.01 2.80 -14.48
N SER A 460 -21.72 3.21 -15.71
CA SER A 460 -20.77 4.31 -16.02
C SER A 460 -19.28 4.06 -15.68
N ALA A 461 -18.77 2.83 -15.89
CA ALA A 461 -17.33 2.57 -15.81
C ALA A 461 -16.53 3.35 -16.87
N LYS A 462 -15.38 3.92 -16.49
CA LYS A 462 -14.43 4.58 -17.40
C LYS A 462 -13.14 3.78 -17.48
N ILE A 463 -12.66 3.52 -18.70
CA ILE A 463 -11.42 2.79 -18.93
C ILE A 463 -10.50 3.68 -19.76
N PHE A 464 -9.44 4.16 -19.14
CA PHE A 464 -8.33 4.84 -19.81
C PHE A 464 -7.22 3.82 -20.00
N TYR A 465 -7.03 3.40 -21.25
CA TYR A 465 -6.04 2.39 -21.60
C TYR A 465 -4.93 3.03 -22.42
N ASN A 466 -3.67 2.83 -22.05
CA ASN A 466 -2.54 3.28 -22.87
C ASN A 466 -2.09 2.15 -23.81
N ALA A 467 -2.43 2.28 -25.09
CA ALA A 467 -2.17 1.27 -26.12
C ALA A 467 -0.69 1.12 -26.52
N GLU A 468 0.18 2.07 -26.16
CA GLU A 468 1.58 2.11 -26.66
C GLU A 468 2.45 0.89 -26.28
N LEU A 469 1.99 0.00 -25.39
CA LEU A 469 2.81 -1.09 -24.85
C LEU A 469 2.19 -2.50 -24.95
N LEU A 470 1.04 -2.66 -25.62
CA LEU A 470 0.56 -4.02 -25.92
C LEU A 470 1.32 -4.59 -27.11
N ASN A 471 2.41 -5.30 -26.83
CA ASN A 471 2.89 -6.36 -27.73
C ASN A 471 1.94 -7.58 -27.70
N LEU A 472 0.61 -7.37 -27.69
CA LEU A 472 -0.34 -8.46 -27.85
C LEU A 472 -0.35 -8.84 -29.32
N SER A 473 0.05 -10.07 -29.61
CA SER A 473 -0.02 -10.62 -30.97
C SER A 473 -1.45 -10.80 -31.49
N ASP A 474 -2.46 -10.95 -30.61
CA ASP A 474 -3.68 -11.67 -31.01
C ASP A 474 -5.06 -11.01 -30.73
N SER A 475 -5.23 -10.05 -29.80
CA SER A 475 -6.36 -9.08 -29.71
C SER A 475 -6.65 -8.57 -28.28
N LEU A 476 -7.18 -7.34 -28.16
CA LEU A 476 -7.87 -6.85 -26.95
C LEU A 476 -9.38 -7.07 -27.11
N THR A 477 -10.01 -7.82 -26.21
CA THR A 477 -11.46 -8.01 -26.21
C THR A 477 -12.08 -7.24 -25.05
N ILE A 478 -12.92 -6.26 -25.37
CA ILE A 478 -13.77 -5.56 -24.39
C ILE A 478 -15.19 -6.05 -24.63
N SER A 479 -15.76 -6.76 -23.65
CA SER A 479 -17.13 -7.29 -23.74
C SER A 479 -18.01 -6.65 -22.68
N ASP A 480 -19.03 -5.92 -23.14
CA ASP A 480 -20.10 -5.36 -22.32
C ASP A 480 -21.30 -6.32 -22.29
N SER A 481 -21.81 -6.61 -21.10
CA SER A 481 -23.07 -7.36 -20.93
C SER A 481 -24.19 -6.52 -20.30
N GLY A 482 -23.98 -5.21 -20.09
CA GLY A 482 -24.89 -4.29 -19.41
C GLY A 482 -25.20 -2.98 -20.15
N THR A 483 -25.72 -1.98 -19.43
CA THR A 483 -25.98 -0.60 -19.92
C THR A 483 -24.74 0.31 -19.84
N THR A 484 -23.55 -0.30 -19.91
CA THR A 484 -22.28 0.33 -19.58
C THR A 484 -21.85 1.24 -20.72
N THR A 485 -21.52 2.51 -20.45
CA THR A 485 -20.89 3.35 -21.49
C THR A 485 -19.39 3.12 -21.43
N PHE A 486 -18.89 2.16 -22.22
CA PHE A 486 -17.44 2.00 -22.41
C PHE A 486 -16.90 3.18 -23.21
N ILE A 487 -16.21 4.10 -22.53
CA ILE A 487 -15.46 5.18 -23.19
C ILE A 487 -14.01 4.71 -23.25
N ILE A 488 -13.60 4.21 -24.41
CA ILE A 488 -12.17 4.10 -24.74
C ILE A 488 -11.75 5.52 -25.15
N ASP A 489 -10.86 6.13 -24.38
CA ASP A 489 -10.26 7.38 -24.82
C ASP A 489 -9.25 7.07 -25.93
N GLU A 490 -9.73 7.02 -27.18
CA GLU A 490 -8.88 6.83 -28.36
C GLU A 490 -8.06 8.09 -28.70
N SER A 491 -8.08 9.12 -27.83
CA SER A 491 -7.23 10.29 -28.03
C SER A 491 -5.77 9.86 -28.10
N ASP A 492 -5.05 10.39 -29.09
CA ASP A 492 -3.62 10.15 -29.32
C ASP A 492 -3.20 8.81 -29.96
N ILE A 493 -4.13 7.86 -30.16
CA ILE A 493 -3.83 6.60 -30.86
C ILE A 493 -3.78 6.81 -32.38
N LEU A 494 -2.74 6.30 -33.05
CA LEU A 494 -2.67 6.26 -34.52
C LEU A 494 -3.51 5.11 -35.07
N LYS A 495 -4.48 5.42 -35.92
CA LYS A 495 -5.39 4.45 -36.55
C LYS A 495 -5.16 4.39 -38.06
N VAL A 496 -4.97 3.19 -38.59
CA VAL A 496 -4.85 2.94 -40.03
C VAL A 496 -6.14 2.35 -40.58
N THR A 497 -6.80 3.05 -41.50
CA THR A 497 -7.99 2.57 -42.21
C THR A 497 -7.63 2.28 -43.66
N THR A 498 -8.13 1.16 -44.20
CA THR A 498 -7.95 0.80 -45.62
C THR A 498 -9.27 0.95 -46.35
N VAL A 499 -9.29 1.79 -47.39
CA VAL A 499 -10.45 1.99 -48.27
C VAL A 499 -10.09 1.58 -49.68
N ASN A 500 -10.98 0.85 -50.36
CA ASN A 500 -10.81 0.45 -51.75
C ASN A 500 -11.79 1.23 -52.62
N LEU A 501 -11.27 1.90 -53.64
CA LEU A 501 -12.03 2.66 -54.62
C LEU A 501 -12.14 1.85 -55.90
N THR A 502 -13.36 1.80 -56.44
CA THR A 502 -13.62 1.27 -57.78
C THR A 502 -13.25 2.30 -58.84
N ALA A 503 -13.16 1.88 -60.10
CA ALA A 503 -12.95 2.81 -61.22
C ALA A 503 -14.00 3.92 -61.26
N VAL A 504 -15.26 3.58 -60.97
CA VAL A 504 -16.38 4.54 -60.94
C VAL A 504 -16.24 5.53 -59.78
N ASN A 505 -15.66 5.11 -58.64
CA ASN A 505 -15.38 6.03 -57.55
C ASN A 505 -14.29 7.03 -57.94
N ILE A 506 -13.25 6.58 -58.66
CA ILE A 506 -12.16 7.45 -59.11
C ILE A 506 -12.68 8.45 -60.17
N GLN A 507 -13.48 7.99 -61.14
CA GLN A 507 -14.04 8.83 -62.20
C GLN A 507 -15.06 9.87 -61.72
N ASN A 508 -15.69 9.66 -60.57
CA ASN A 508 -16.74 10.56 -60.04
C ASN A 508 -16.31 11.19 -58.70
N LEU A 509 -15.01 11.32 -58.45
CA LEU A 509 -14.48 11.73 -57.17
C LEU A 509 -14.83 13.19 -56.83
N ALA A 510 -14.94 14.07 -57.83
CA ALA A 510 -15.30 15.48 -57.62
C ALA A 510 -16.79 15.66 -57.26
N ALA A 511 -17.68 14.90 -57.90
CA ALA A 511 -19.12 14.94 -57.64
C ALA A 511 -19.53 14.08 -56.45
N THR A 512 -18.80 12.99 -56.19
CA THR A 512 -19.11 11.99 -55.15
C THR A 512 -17.86 11.65 -54.34
N GLN A 513 -17.57 12.48 -53.35
CA GLN A 513 -16.46 12.26 -52.43
C GLN A 513 -16.57 10.91 -51.72
N ILE A 514 -15.42 10.30 -51.46
CA ILE A 514 -15.34 8.99 -50.81
C ILE A 514 -14.98 9.16 -49.34
N GLU A 515 -15.83 8.66 -48.45
CA GLU A 515 -15.52 8.62 -47.01
C GLU A 515 -14.34 7.69 -46.75
N LEU A 516 -13.27 8.25 -46.16
CA LEU A 516 -12.07 7.51 -45.77
C LEU A 516 -12.16 7.03 -44.32
N VAL A 517 -12.66 7.90 -43.44
CA VAL A 517 -12.85 7.63 -42.01
C VAL A 517 -14.13 8.33 -41.57
N SER A 518 -15.06 7.57 -41.00
CA SER A 518 -16.33 8.09 -40.47
C SER A 518 -16.11 9.08 -39.33
N ALA A 519 -17.09 9.95 -39.08
CA ALA A 519 -17.02 10.95 -38.01
C ALA A 519 -16.80 10.32 -36.61
N PRO A 520 -15.95 10.92 -35.75
CA PRO A 520 -15.52 10.32 -34.48
C PRO A 520 -16.55 10.44 -33.34
N GLY A 521 -17.66 11.17 -33.54
CA GLY A 521 -18.63 11.48 -32.49
C GLY A 521 -18.50 12.90 -31.94
N ALA A 522 -19.45 13.29 -31.08
CA ALA A 522 -19.49 14.63 -30.48
C ALA A 522 -18.22 14.94 -29.69
N ASN A 523 -17.77 16.20 -29.73
CA ASN A 523 -16.60 16.73 -29.01
C ASN A 523 -15.23 16.13 -29.40
N LEU A 524 -15.18 15.34 -30.47
CA LEU A 524 -13.96 14.75 -31.03
C LEU A 524 -13.72 15.24 -32.46
N TYR A 525 -12.46 15.34 -32.89
CA TYR A 525 -12.10 15.56 -34.30
C TYR A 525 -11.01 14.57 -34.75
N LEU A 526 -10.92 14.34 -36.06
CA LEU A 526 -9.93 13.45 -36.67
C LEU A 526 -8.72 14.23 -37.15
N GLU A 527 -7.60 14.18 -36.45
CA GLU A 527 -6.31 14.65 -36.95
C GLU A 527 -5.82 13.75 -38.09
N PHE A 528 -5.69 14.31 -39.29
CA PHE A 528 -5.08 13.62 -40.42
C PHE A 528 -3.55 13.58 -40.26
N VAL A 529 -2.97 12.38 -40.24
CA VAL A 529 -1.53 12.16 -39.99
C VAL A 529 -0.79 11.82 -41.29
N SER A 530 -1.32 10.92 -42.12
CA SER A 530 -0.77 10.60 -43.44
C SER A 530 -1.74 9.72 -44.24
N ALA A 531 -1.54 9.56 -45.54
CA ALA A 531 -2.10 8.43 -46.27
C ALA A 531 -1.13 7.91 -47.34
N VAL A 532 -1.27 6.63 -47.69
CA VAL A 532 -0.61 6.00 -48.85
C VAL A 532 -1.71 5.61 -49.84
N LEU A 533 -1.60 6.10 -51.08
CA LEU A 533 -2.51 5.80 -52.17
C LEU A 533 -1.79 4.86 -53.13
N ILE A 534 -2.41 3.72 -53.44
CA ILE A 534 -1.87 2.66 -54.27
C ILE A 534 -2.83 2.45 -55.43
N LEU A 535 -2.43 2.84 -56.62
CA LEU A 535 -3.18 2.64 -57.85
C LEU A 535 -2.78 1.33 -58.51
N ASP A 536 -3.76 0.46 -58.73
CA ASP A 536 -3.70 -0.61 -59.74
C ASP A 536 -4.33 -0.03 -61.01
N LYS A 537 -3.49 0.23 -62.02
CA LYS A 537 -3.89 1.01 -63.20
C LYS A 537 -5.02 0.35 -63.98
N GLY A 538 -5.09 -0.98 -63.97
CA GLY A 538 -5.86 -1.72 -64.95
C GLY A 538 -5.28 -1.59 -66.37
N ALA A 539 -6.16 -1.68 -67.38
CA ALA A 539 -5.75 -1.69 -68.79
C ALA A 539 -5.70 -0.30 -69.43
N VAL A 540 -6.48 0.65 -68.91
CA VAL A 540 -6.63 2.01 -69.45
C VAL A 540 -6.36 3.00 -68.31
N ALA A 541 -5.37 3.87 -68.51
CA ALA A 541 -5.07 4.94 -67.57
C ALA A 541 -6.22 5.94 -67.47
N TYR A 542 -6.32 6.65 -66.35
CA TYR A 542 -7.23 7.79 -66.26
C TYR A 542 -6.70 8.95 -67.10
N ASP A 543 -7.62 9.71 -67.69
CA ASP A 543 -7.30 10.97 -68.35
C ASP A 543 -7.41 12.08 -67.28
N ASP A 544 -6.29 12.74 -67.03
CA ASP A 544 -6.17 13.94 -66.20
C ASP A 544 -6.00 15.15 -67.14
N ALA A 545 -7.11 15.60 -67.70
CA ALA A 545 -7.11 16.73 -68.61
C ALA A 545 -6.86 18.04 -67.86
N SER A 546 -6.38 19.07 -68.58
CA SER A 546 -6.17 20.40 -67.97
C SER A 546 -7.47 20.94 -67.37
N GLY A 547 -7.54 20.95 -66.04
CA GLY A 547 -8.72 21.36 -65.26
C GLY A 547 -9.33 20.27 -64.39
N ASP A 548 -8.87 19.02 -64.50
CA ASP A 548 -9.42 17.89 -63.74
C ASP A 548 -8.97 17.90 -62.27
N GLY A 549 -7.87 18.58 -61.93
CA GLY A 549 -7.52 18.94 -60.55
C GLY A 549 -6.82 17.82 -59.76
N ASN A 550 -6.46 18.15 -58.53
CA ASN A 550 -5.70 17.28 -57.65
C ASN A 550 -6.60 16.62 -56.61
N MET A 551 -6.19 15.43 -56.17
CA MET A 551 -6.87 14.78 -55.06
C MET A 551 -6.48 15.46 -53.74
N VAL A 552 -7.43 15.56 -52.82
CA VAL A 552 -7.21 16.17 -51.51
C VAL A 552 -8.05 15.46 -50.46
N ILE A 553 -7.52 15.34 -49.25
CA ILE A 553 -8.27 14.85 -48.09
C ILE A 553 -8.88 16.05 -47.36
N LYS A 554 -10.18 16.03 -47.11
CA LYS A 554 -10.95 17.13 -46.48
C LYS A 554 -11.75 16.64 -45.27
N TYR A 555 -12.10 17.57 -44.38
CA TYR A 555 -13.24 17.37 -43.47
C TYR A 555 -14.53 17.68 -44.23
N VAL A 556 -15.52 16.78 -44.23
CA VAL A 556 -16.80 16.87 -44.98
C VAL A 556 -16.67 16.93 -46.51
N ASN A 557 -17.77 16.71 -47.21
CA ASN A 557 -17.84 16.63 -48.67
C ASN A 557 -17.75 18.01 -49.38
N GLY A 558 -17.02 18.07 -50.49
CA GLY A 558 -16.92 19.16 -51.48
C GLY A 558 -16.38 20.50 -50.95
N SER A 559 -17.16 21.14 -50.09
CA SER A 559 -16.86 22.44 -49.46
C SER A 559 -15.97 22.35 -48.22
N GLY A 560 -15.54 21.13 -47.88
CA GLY A 560 -14.70 20.83 -46.74
C GLY A 560 -13.34 21.53 -46.76
N ALA A 561 -12.80 21.82 -45.58
CA ALA A 561 -11.43 22.32 -45.48
C ALA A 561 -10.44 21.18 -45.76
N ALA A 562 -9.51 21.40 -46.69
CA ALA A 562 -8.43 20.46 -46.98
C ALA A 562 -7.47 20.32 -45.79
N VAL A 563 -7.21 19.07 -45.41
CA VAL A 563 -6.30 18.69 -44.32
C VAL A 563 -5.02 18.01 -44.83
N SER A 564 -5.00 17.56 -46.08
CA SER A 564 -3.76 17.18 -46.77
C SER A 564 -3.22 18.34 -47.61
N GLN A 565 -1.96 18.23 -48.00
CA GLN A 565 -1.49 18.90 -49.22
C GLN A 565 -2.20 18.29 -50.43
N ASP A 566 -2.10 18.98 -51.57
CA ASP A 566 -2.57 18.46 -52.85
C ASP A 566 -1.80 17.17 -53.17
N ILE A 567 -2.56 16.15 -53.57
CA ILE A 567 -2.02 14.88 -54.04
C ILE A 567 -2.09 14.95 -55.56
N GLU A 568 -0.93 15.20 -56.17
CA GLU A 568 -0.79 15.41 -57.61
C GLU A 568 -1.39 14.23 -58.38
N ALA A 569 -2.34 14.51 -59.28
CA ALA A 569 -2.96 13.53 -60.15
C ALA A 569 -2.07 13.22 -61.36
N ASP A 570 -1.41 14.25 -61.92
CA ASP A 570 -0.50 14.15 -63.04
C ASP A 570 0.72 13.27 -62.69
N GLY A 571 0.99 12.29 -63.54
CA GLY A 571 1.99 11.25 -63.33
C GLY A 571 1.59 10.18 -62.31
N PHE A 572 0.45 10.31 -61.61
CA PHE A 572 -0.06 9.30 -60.69
C PHE A 572 -1.21 8.49 -61.30
N ILE A 573 -2.35 9.11 -61.63
CA ILE A 573 -3.54 8.38 -62.12
C ILE A 573 -3.50 8.09 -63.63
N ASP A 574 -2.75 8.90 -64.37
CA ASP A 574 -2.51 8.75 -65.81
C ASP A 574 -1.29 7.85 -66.12
N ALA A 575 -0.63 7.36 -65.06
CA ALA A 575 0.63 6.63 -65.15
C ALA A 575 0.55 5.41 -66.08
N ALA A 576 1.68 5.07 -66.70
CA ALA A 576 1.77 3.94 -67.62
C ALA A 576 1.65 2.57 -66.94
N ALA A 577 1.84 2.50 -65.61
CA ALA A 577 1.84 1.30 -64.77
C ALA A 577 1.23 1.59 -63.39
N ASP A 578 1.13 0.56 -62.54
CA ASP A 578 0.78 0.72 -61.13
C ASP A 578 1.69 1.74 -60.45
N ASN A 579 1.10 2.60 -59.62
CA ASN A 579 1.82 3.70 -59.01
C ASN A 579 1.42 3.86 -57.54
N ILE A 580 2.32 4.47 -56.77
CA ILE A 580 2.13 4.71 -55.34
C ILE A 580 2.50 6.16 -55.05
N THR A 581 1.63 6.87 -54.34
CA THR A 581 1.91 8.21 -53.81
C THR A 581 1.53 8.32 -52.34
N ASN A 582 1.98 9.39 -51.70
CA ASN A 582 1.71 9.67 -50.29
C ASN A 582 0.96 11.00 -50.16
N ALA A 583 -0.09 11.01 -49.36
CA ALA A 583 -0.70 12.24 -48.87
C ALA A 583 -0.04 12.64 -47.54
N ILE A 584 0.50 13.84 -47.49
CA ILE A 584 1.07 14.43 -46.27
C ILE A 584 0.11 15.48 -45.70
N PRO A 585 0.12 15.70 -44.37
CA PRO A 585 -0.69 16.75 -43.77
C PRO A 585 -0.37 18.12 -44.37
N LYS A 586 -1.41 18.93 -44.53
CA LYS A 586 -1.26 20.33 -44.90
C LYS A 586 -0.45 21.01 -43.81
N LYS A 587 0.54 21.82 -44.21
CA LYS A 587 1.45 22.50 -43.28
C LYS A 587 0.68 23.27 -42.18
N ASP A 588 -0.34 24.01 -42.59
CA ASP A 588 -1.21 24.79 -41.70
C ASP A 588 -2.69 24.53 -42.05
N ALA A 589 -3.23 23.38 -41.62
CA ALA A 589 -4.64 23.05 -41.76
C ALA A 589 -5.50 23.87 -40.77
N ILE A 590 -5.78 25.14 -41.09
CA ILE A 590 -6.61 26.01 -40.24
C ILE A 590 -8.09 25.69 -40.51
N VAL A 591 -8.73 24.99 -39.56
CA VAL A 591 -10.14 24.58 -39.66
C VAL A 591 -10.90 25.00 -38.41
N LEU A 592 -12.07 25.62 -38.58
CA LEU A 592 -12.96 25.96 -37.47
C LEU A 592 -13.49 24.69 -36.80
N ALA A 593 -13.65 24.69 -35.48
CA ALA A 593 -14.18 23.55 -34.73
C ALA A 593 -15.54 23.05 -35.29
N SER A 594 -16.44 23.94 -35.72
CA SER A 594 -17.72 23.57 -36.34
C SER A 594 -17.59 22.81 -37.66
N ALA A 595 -16.42 22.88 -38.31
CA ALA A 595 -16.09 22.23 -39.57
C ALA A 595 -15.17 21.00 -39.42
N SER A 596 -14.65 20.71 -38.23
CA SER A 596 -13.79 19.54 -37.96
C SER A 596 -14.33 18.61 -36.88
N VAL A 597 -15.04 19.13 -35.87
CA VAL A 597 -15.60 18.33 -34.77
C VAL A 597 -16.78 17.49 -35.28
N ASN A 598 -16.74 16.20 -34.95
CA ASN A 598 -17.68 15.18 -35.39
C ASN A 598 -17.85 15.15 -36.93
N LYS A 599 -16.75 15.37 -37.68
CA LYS A 599 -16.75 15.29 -39.14
C LYS A 599 -15.90 14.11 -39.62
N ALA A 600 -16.34 13.49 -40.70
CA ALA A 600 -15.60 12.46 -41.42
C ALA A 600 -14.42 13.07 -42.20
N LEU A 601 -13.41 12.26 -42.46
CA LEU A 601 -12.39 12.55 -43.48
C LEU A 601 -12.81 11.91 -44.80
N VAL A 602 -12.76 12.69 -45.88
CA VAL A 602 -13.13 12.24 -47.23
C VAL A 602 -11.98 12.48 -48.20
N LEU A 603 -11.86 11.62 -49.21
CA LEU A 603 -11.09 11.91 -50.42
C LEU A 603 -12.00 12.68 -51.38
N ASP A 604 -11.47 13.78 -51.90
CA ASP A 604 -12.12 14.64 -52.88
C ASP A 604 -11.17 14.90 -54.04
N ASN A 605 -11.72 15.34 -55.16
CA ASN A 605 -10.97 15.96 -56.25
C ASN A 605 -11.34 17.44 -56.32
N ASP A 606 -10.36 18.34 -56.24
CA ASP A 606 -10.62 19.78 -56.20
C ASP A 606 -10.83 20.45 -57.56
N GLY A 607 -10.78 19.67 -58.65
CA GLY A 607 -11.10 20.11 -60.01
C GLY A 607 -12.31 19.41 -60.64
N GLY A 608 -12.17 19.06 -61.92
CA GLY A 608 -13.13 18.32 -62.73
C GLY A 608 -13.17 16.81 -62.45
N GLU A 609 -13.91 16.05 -63.23
CA GLU A 609 -13.98 14.60 -63.08
C GLU A 609 -12.96 13.91 -63.98
N TYR A 610 -12.26 12.90 -63.46
CA TYR A 610 -11.34 12.09 -64.27
C TYR A 610 -12.12 11.21 -65.26
N THR A 611 -11.59 11.03 -66.48
CA THR A 611 -12.30 10.26 -67.52
C THR A 611 -11.53 9.02 -68.02
N THR A 612 -12.24 8.15 -68.75
CA THR A 612 -11.73 6.97 -69.50
C THR A 612 -11.11 5.77 -68.74
N GLY A 613 -10.44 5.96 -67.60
CA GLY A 613 -9.65 4.91 -66.90
C GLY A 613 -10.46 3.79 -66.23
N ASN A 614 -9.83 2.63 -66.02
CA ASN A 614 -10.48 1.43 -65.43
C ASN A 614 -9.74 0.78 -64.26
N GLY A 615 -8.77 1.48 -63.68
CA GLY A 615 -8.04 1.04 -62.51
C GLY A 615 -8.87 0.97 -61.22
N VAL A 616 -8.22 0.50 -60.16
CA VAL A 616 -8.75 0.54 -58.80
C VAL A 616 -7.69 1.12 -57.88
N MET A 617 -8.10 1.72 -56.77
CA MET A 617 -7.18 2.36 -55.84
C MET A 617 -7.40 1.86 -54.43
N ARG A 618 -6.32 1.57 -53.71
CA ARG A 618 -6.34 1.28 -52.28
C ARG A 618 -5.70 2.45 -51.53
N ILE A 619 -6.40 2.96 -50.54
CA ILE A 619 -5.93 4.04 -49.69
C ILE A 619 -5.73 3.49 -48.29
N LYS A 620 -4.53 3.66 -47.75
CA LYS A 620 -4.21 3.40 -46.33
C LYS A 620 -4.05 4.74 -45.64
N ILE A 621 -5.07 5.19 -44.91
CA ILE A 621 -5.08 6.47 -44.21
C ILE A 621 -4.71 6.27 -42.74
N THR A 622 -3.77 7.07 -42.24
CA THR A 622 -3.38 7.16 -40.84
C THR A 622 -4.01 8.40 -40.21
N THR A 623 -4.75 8.22 -39.13
CA THR A 623 -5.42 9.30 -38.38
C THR A 623 -5.12 9.19 -36.90
N ARG A 624 -5.42 10.26 -36.16
CA ARG A 624 -5.47 10.29 -34.71
C ARG A 624 -6.74 10.99 -34.27
N THR A 625 -7.46 10.47 -33.28
CA THR A 625 -8.61 11.18 -32.71
C THR A 625 -8.13 12.16 -31.66
N GLN A 626 -8.73 13.35 -31.60
CA GLN A 626 -8.37 14.41 -30.66
C GLN A 626 -9.61 14.99 -29.98
N ARG A 627 -9.50 15.35 -28.70
CA ARG A 627 -10.57 16.09 -28.01
C ARG A 627 -10.59 17.54 -28.47
N SER A 628 -11.77 18.04 -28.83
CA SER A 628 -11.96 19.47 -29.06
C SER A 628 -11.93 20.21 -27.73
N LEU A 629 -11.05 21.21 -27.60
CA LEU A 629 -10.95 22.04 -26.39
C LEU A 629 -12.28 22.80 -26.16
N GLY A 630 -13.06 22.39 -25.16
CA GLY A 630 -14.12 23.18 -24.53
C GLY A 630 -15.43 23.38 -25.33
N LEU A 631 -16.21 22.31 -25.52
CA LEU A 631 -17.66 22.36 -25.80
C LEU A 631 -18.44 21.42 -24.90
#